data_AF-A0A352KQW6-F1
#
_entry.id   AF-A0A352KQW6-F1
#
_cell.length_a   1.000
_cell.length_b   1.000
_cell.length_c   1.000
_cell.angle_alpha   90.00
_cell.angle_beta   90.00
_cell.angle_gamma   90.00
#
_symmetry.space_group_name_H-M   'P 1'
#
loop_
_entity.id
_entity.type
_entity.pdbx_description
1 polymer ?
#
loop_
_entity_poly.entity_id
_entity_poly.type
_entity_poly.pdbx_seq_one_letter_code
_entity_poly.pdbx_strand_id
1 'polypeptide(L)'
;MVQEQQPNLGIAKRKAASRLGVTSETNLPSNMEVEKALSDYQSLFYPQKQQTHILHLLRQAHDAMCFFKSFKPFLVGRIISGTALPDAPITLHLFVETVETIMQFLMEHAIPYQETEQKIKYSKESSKVTPCYEITFAEQEFRLMIFSLVERRQAPLSTIDGKPMRRMDLKSVANMIQCNSAESDY
;
A
#
# COMPACT_ATOMS: atom_id res chain seq x y z
N MET A 1 10.60 -24.85 30.70
CA MET A 1 10.82 -24.55 29.27
C MET A 1 9.52 -24.93 28.58
N VAL A 2 8.72 -24.09 27.92
CA VAL A 2 8.84 -22.75 27.36
C VAL A 2 7.47 -22.08 27.57
N GLN A 3 7.42 -20.86 28.12
CA GLN A 3 6.18 -20.08 28.22
C GLN A 3 5.96 -19.37 26.88
N GLU A 4 4.92 -19.80 26.15
CA GLU A 4 4.42 -19.12 24.96
C GLU A 4 3.78 -17.78 25.36
N GLN A 5 4.52 -16.69 25.14
CA GLN A 5 3.96 -15.34 25.23
C GLN A 5 3.23 -15.01 23.92
N GLN A 6 1.90 -14.99 23.96
CA GLN A 6 1.06 -14.44 22.89
C GLN A 6 1.33 -12.93 22.70
N PRO A 7 1.65 -12.46 21.49
CA PRO A 7 1.79 -11.04 21.25
C PRO A 7 0.41 -10.34 21.20
N ASN A 8 0.33 -9.31 22.03
CA ASN A 8 -0.83 -8.49 22.36
C ASN A 8 -1.27 -7.63 21.16
N LEU A 9 -2.16 -8.18 20.31
CA LEU A 9 -2.77 -7.56 19.11
C LEU A 9 -3.77 -6.40 19.40
N GLY A 10 -3.61 -5.69 20.51
CA GLY A 10 -4.65 -4.81 21.08
C GLY A 10 -4.52 -3.31 20.84
N ILE A 11 -3.43 -2.80 20.24
CA ILE A 11 -3.13 -1.36 20.26
C ILE A 11 -3.42 -0.67 18.91
N ALA A 12 -3.12 -1.30 17.77
CA ALA A 12 -3.34 -0.67 16.46
C ALA A 12 -4.83 -0.64 16.03
N LYS A 13 -5.62 -1.65 16.40
CA LYS A 13 -7.05 -1.72 16.04
C LYS A 13 -7.92 -0.66 16.73
N ARG A 14 -7.49 -0.16 17.90
CA ARG A 14 -8.25 0.83 18.68
C ARG A 14 -8.15 2.25 18.11
N LYS A 15 -7.10 2.58 17.36
CA LYS A 15 -6.92 3.92 16.77
C LYS A 15 -7.80 4.15 15.53
N ALA A 16 -8.17 3.07 14.82
CA ALA A 16 -9.04 3.13 13.65
C ALA A 16 -10.54 3.03 13.98
N ALA A 17 -10.93 2.34 15.05
CA ALA A 17 -12.34 2.14 15.40
C ALA A 17 -13.01 3.36 16.07
N SER A 18 -12.24 4.33 16.58
CA SER A 18 -12.80 5.46 17.33
C SER A 18 -13.18 6.68 16.47
N ARG A 19 -13.03 6.63 15.13
CA ARG A 19 -13.33 7.75 14.22
C ARG A 19 -14.60 7.59 13.38
N LEU A 20 -15.29 6.45 13.43
CA LEU A 20 -16.49 6.22 12.63
C LEU A 20 -17.62 5.68 13.52
N GLY A 21 -18.17 6.57 14.35
CA GLY A 21 -19.42 6.32 15.06
C GLY A 21 -20.60 6.37 14.09
N VAL A 22 -20.91 5.27 13.41
CA VAL A 22 -22.21 5.09 12.75
C VAL A 22 -22.64 3.62 12.85
N THR A 23 -23.61 3.39 13.74
CA THR A 23 -24.55 2.25 13.72
C THR A 23 -25.48 2.36 12.51
N SER A 24 -25.42 1.42 11.58
CA SER A 24 -26.58 0.70 10.97
C SER A 24 -26.21 0.05 9.64
N GLU A 25 -26.56 -1.23 9.52
CA GLU A 25 -26.39 -2.10 8.36
C GLU A 25 -27.48 -1.82 7.31
N THR A 26 -27.22 -1.00 6.28
CA THR A 26 -27.77 -1.12 4.91
C THR A 26 -27.28 0.05 4.05
N ASN A 27 -26.75 -0.25 2.86
CA ASN A 27 -26.02 0.64 1.95
C ASN A 27 -24.61 1.03 2.42
N LEU A 28 -23.69 0.05 2.44
CA LEU A 28 -22.28 0.37 2.28
C LEU A 28 -22.05 0.88 0.85
N PRO A 29 -21.54 2.11 0.64
CA PRO A 29 -21.15 2.60 -0.68
C PRO A 29 -20.05 1.71 -1.26
N SER A 30 -20.07 1.48 -2.56
CA SER A 30 -19.02 0.71 -3.25
C SER A 30 -17.66 1.39 -3.08
N ASN A 31 -16.56 0.63 -3.03
CA ASN A 31 -15.20 1.19 -2.98
C ASN A 31 -14.96 2.25 -4.09
N MET A 32 -15.57 2.05 -5.26
CA MET A 32 -15.53 3.01 -6.36
C MET A 32 -16.31 4.30 -6.08
N GLU A 33 -17.47 4.21 -5.41
CA GLU A 33 -18.27 5.37 -5.02
C GLU A 33 -17.59 6.14 -3.89
N VAL A 34 -16.95 5.44 -2.96
CA VAL A 34 -16.11 6.05 -1.92
C VAL A 34 -14.90 6.74 -2.53
N GLU A 35 -14.18 6.08 -3.44
CA GLU A 35 -13.04 6.68 -4.17
C GLU A 35 -13.45 7.91 -4.96
N LYS A 36 -14.57 7.84 -5.69
CA LYS A 36 -15.06 8.95 -6.50
C LYS A 36 -15.52 10.11 -5.64
N ALA A 37 -16.33 9.87 -4.61
CA ALA A 37 -16.78 10.92 -3.70
C ALA A 37 -15.61 11.57 -2.96
N LEU A 38 -14.59 10.79 -2.60
CA LEU A 38 -13.38 11.29 -1.96
C LEU A 38 -12.52 12.10 -2.93
N SER A 39 -12.35 11.64 -4.17
CA SER A 39 -11.66 12.37 -5.24
C SER A 39 -12.35 13.68 -5.56
N ASP A 40 -13.67 13.67 -5.72
CA ASP A 40 -14.49 14.85 -6.02
C ASP A 40 -14.43 15.87 -4.86
N TYR A 41 -14.49 15.39 -3.62
CA TYR A 41 -14.34 16.23 -2.42
C TYR A 41 -12.93 16.82 -2.30
N GLN A 42 -11.88 16.02 -2.53
CA GLN A 42 -10.49 16.49 -2.48
C GLN A 42 -10.18 17.53 -3.58
N SER A 43 -10.72 17.31 -4.79
CA SER A 43 -10.56 18.23 -5.92
C SER A 43 -11.27 19.56 -5.71
N LEU A 44 -12.42 19.58 -5.01
CA LEU A 44 -13.16 20.81 -4.75
C LEU A 44 -12.58 21.66 -3.61
N PHE A 45 -11.91 21.04 -2.62
CA PHE A 45 -11.56 21.75 -1.38
C PHE A 45 -10.05 21.89 -1.10
N TYR A 46 -9.15 21.05 -1.67
CA TYR A 46 -7.72 21.08 -1.30
C TYR A 46 -6.72 20.64 -2.42
N PRO A 47 -6.78 21.19 -3.64
CA PRO A 47 -5.94 20.72 -4.76
C PRO A 47 -4.42 20.83 -4.49
N GLN A 48 -3.94 21.95 -3.93
CA GLN A 48 -2.50 22.17 -3.69
C GLN A 48 -1.92 21.32 -2.53
N LYS A 49 -2.72 21.10 -1.46
CA LYS A 49 -2.30 20.25 -0.33
C LYS A 49 -2.25 18.77 -0.73
N GLN A 50 -3.20 18.34 -1.55
CA GLN A 50 -3.23 16.97 -2.08
C GLN A 50 -2.02 16.69 -2.96
N GLN A 51 -1.68 17.62 -3.86
CA GLN A 51 -0.54 17.46 -4.77
C GLN A 51 0.80 17.34 -4.03
N THR A 52 1.04 18.25 -3.07
CA THR A 52 2.26 18.23 -2.24
C THR A 52 2.37 16.93 -1.44
N HIS A 53 1.24 16.45 -0.92
CA HIS A 53 1.19 15.19 -0.17
C HIS A 53 1.48 13.97 -1.06
N ILE A 54 0.89 13.90 -2.26
CA ILE A 54 1.18 12.82 -3.22
C ILE A 54 2.65 12.82 -3.64
N LEU A 55 3.24 14.00 -3.90
CA LEU A 55 4.68 14.12 -4.18
C LEU A 55 5.53 13.57 -3.03
N HIS A 56 5.17 13.89 -1.78
CA HIS A 56 5.85 13.36 -0.61
C HIS A 56 5.76 11.83 -0.55
N LEU A 57 4.56 11.26 -0.70
CA LEU A 57 4.38 9.81 -0.70
C LEU A 57 5.13 9.11 -1.85
N LEU A 58 5.17 9.71 -3.04
CA LEU A 58 5.91 9.17 -4.18
C LEU A 58 7.41 9.14 -3.91
N ARG A 59 7.97 10.17 -3.26
CA ARG A 59 9.39 10.21 -2.87
C ARG A 59 9.70 9.13 -1.83
N GLN A 60 8.87 9.00 -0.79
CA GLN A 60 9.02 7.93 0.20
C GLN A 60 8.91 6.54 -0.44
N ALA A 61 7.95 6.34 -1.33
CA ALA A 61 7.82 5.12 -2.11
C ALA A 61 9.06 4.83 -2.94
N HIS A 62 9.59 5.84 -3.64
CA HIS A 62 10.79 5.69 -4.45
C HIS A 62 12.01 5.28 -3.62
N ASP A 63 12.23 5.91 -2.46
CA ASP A 63 13.36 5.60 -1.59
C ASP A 63 13.27 4.18 -1.01
N ALA A 64 12.07 3.77 -0.57
CA ALA A 64 11.81 2.39 -0.17
C ALA A 64 11.99 1.41 -1.33
N MET A 65 11.54 1.73 -2.55
CA MET A 65 11.74 0.89 -3.72
C MET A 65 13.22 0.77 -4.12
N CYS A 66 14.03 1.81 -3.90
CA CYS A 66 15.48 1.73 -4.04
C CYS A 66 16.09 0.78 -3.01
N PHE A 67 15.63 0.85 -1.76
CA PHE A 67 16.08 -0.02 -0.68
C PHE A 67 15.72 -1.50 -0.93
N PHE A 68 14.49 -1.78 -1.37
CA PHE A 68 14.01 -3.13 -1.70
C PHE A 68 14.30 -3.56 -3.15
N LYS A 69 15.21 -2.89 -3.86
CA LYS A 69 15.43 -3.09 -5.31
C LYS A 69 15.69 -4.54 -5.71
N SER A 70 16.38 -5.31 -4.87
CA SER A 70 16.65 -6.75 -5.09
C SER A 70 15.37 -7.58 -5.25
N PHE A 71 14.26 -7.13 -4.66
CA PHE A 71 12.95 -7.80 -4.70
C PHE A 71 12.02 -7.27 -5.79
N LYS A 72 12.56 -6.50 -6.75
CA LYS A 72 11.85 -6.00 -7.94
C LYS A 72 10.53 -5.30 -7.55
N PRO A 73 10.59 -4.26 -6.71
CA PRO A 73 9.40 -3.69 -6.09
C PRO A 73 8.54 -2.95 -7.13
N PHE A 74 7.23 -3.01 -6.91
CA PHE A 74 6.25 -2.19 -7.64
C PHE A 74 5.38 -1.42 -6.66
N LEU A 75 5.22 -0.12 -6.88
CA LEU A 75 4.22 0.68 -6.21
C LEU A 75 2.83 0.28 -6.74
N VAL A 76 1.84 0.22 -5.84
CA VAL A 76 0.43 -0.05 -6.18
C VAL A 76 -0.51 0.84 -5.37
N GLY A 77 -1.79 0.83 -5.77
CA GLY A 77 -2.86 1.47 -5.00
C GLY A 77 -3.02 2.97 -5.25
N ARG A 78 -3.60 3.65 -4.27
CA ARG A 78 -4.19 4.99 -4.42
C ARG A 78 -3.20 6.12 -4.68
N ILE A 79 -1.92 5.89 -4.40
CA ILE A 79 -0.84 6.85 -4.69
C ILE A 79 -0.70 7.04 -6.20
N ILE A 80 -0.90 5.97 -6.98
CA ILE A 80 -0.83 6.03 -8.45
C ILE A 80 -2.01 6.81 -9.04
N SER A 81 -3.19 6.75 -8.42
CA SER A 81 -4.37 7.50 -8.85
C SER A 81 -4.41 8.92 -8.31
N GLY A 82 -3.47 9.33 -7.46
CA GLY A 82 -3.45 10.66 -6.84
C GLY A 82 -4.49 10.86 -5.72
N THR A 83 -5.24 9.80 -5.36
CA THR A 83 -6.35 9.84 -4.39
C THR A 83 -5.97 9.28 -3.02
N ALA A 84 -4.66 9.16 -2.73
CA ALA A 84 -4.19 8.67 -1.44
C ALA A 84 -4.68 9.57 -0.29
N LEU A 85 -5.05 8.92 0.81
CA LEU A 85 -5.41 9.60 2.05
C LEU A 85 -4.13 9.92 2.85
N PRO A 86 -4.16 10.97 3.71
CA PRO A 86 -3.03 11.36 4.55
C PRO A 86 -2.38 10.22 5.35
N ASP A 87 -3.21 9.33 5.90
CA ASP A 87 -2.78 8.23 6.78
C ASP A 87 -2.76 6.86 6.04
N ALA A 88 -2.81 6.84 4.71
CA ALA A 88 -2.80 5.59 3.96
C ALA A 88 -1.38 5.01 3.87
N PRO A 89 -1.18 3.72 4.21
CA PRO A 89 0.13 3.10 4.09
C PRO A 89 0.54 2.97 2.62
N ILE A 90 1.83 3.13 2.34
CA ILE A 90 2.40 2.92 1.01
C ILE A 90 2.47 1.42 0.75
N THR A 91 1.73 0.94 -0.24
CA THR A 91 1.71 -0.51 -0.56
C THR A 91 2.70 -0.82 -1.68
N LEU A 92 3.63 -1.73 -1.41
CA LEU A 92 4.59 -2.26 -2.37
C LEU A 92 4.32 -3.74 -2.62
N HIS A 93 4.34 -4.14 -3.89
CA HIS A 93 4.42 -5.55 -4.28
C HIS A 93 5.89 -5.92 -4.46
N LEU A 94 6.34 -6.90 -3.69
CA LEU A 94 7.68 -7.47 -3.79
C LEU A 94 7.60 -8.86 -4.43
N PHE A 95 8.58 -9.19 -5.26
CA PHE A 95 8.67 -10.45 -5.98
C PHE A 95 9.92 -11.20 -5.55
N VAL A 96 9.70 -12.31 -4.84
CA VAL A 96 10.76 -13.10 -4.22
C VAL A 96 10.69 -14.55 -4.67
N GLU A 97 11.78 -15.28 -4.50
CA GLU A 97 11.79 -16.74 -4.69
C GLU A 97 11.14 -17.42 -3.49
N THR A 98 11.49 -16.99 -2.28
CA THR A 98 10.97 -17.50 -1.02
C THR A 98 10.67 -16.35 -0.04
N VAL A 99 9.69 -16.55 0.84
CA VAL A 99 9.27 -15.53 1.81
C VAL A 99 10.36 -15.31 2.88
N GLU A 100 11.11 -16.35 3.18
CA GLU A 100 12.24 -16.34 4.11
C GLU A 100 13.29 -15.30 3.70
N THR A 101 13.47 -15.07 2.40
CA THR A 101 14.44 -14.08 1.91
C THR A 101 14.06 -12.65 2.32
N ILE A 102 12.77 -12.29 2.30
CA ILE A 102 12.34 -10.96 2.75
C ILE A 102 12.43 -10.84 4.28
N MET A 103 12.09 -11.91 5.02
CA MET A 103 12.19 -11.91 6.48
C MET A 103 13.63 -11.72 6.94
N GLN A 104 14.57 -12.47 6.33
CA GLN A 104 15.99 -12.34 6.63
C GLN A 104 16.49 -10.94 6.34
N PHE A 105 16.12 -10.36 5.19
CA PHE A 105 16.49 -9.00 4.84
C PHE A 105 15.98 -7.95 5.85
N LEU A 106 14.72 -8.06 6.29
CA LEU A 106 14.18 -7.15 7.31
C LEU A 106 14.93 -7.28 8.65
N MET A 107 15.29 -8.51 9.04
CA MET A 107 16.06 -8.75 10.26
C MET A 107 17.51 -8.21 10.17
N GLU A 108 18.20 -8.46 9.04
CA GLU A 108 19.57 -7.99 8.81
C GLU A 108 19.67 -6.46 8.86
N HIS A 109 18.63 -5.76 8.41
CA HIS A 109 18.54 -4.31 8.45
C HIS A 109 17.87 -3.76 9.72
N ALA A 110 17.57 -4.62 10.71
CA ALA A 110 16.94 -4.26 11.97
C ALA A 110 15.62 -3.46 11.80
N ILE A 111 14.83 -3.80 10.77
CA ILE A 111 13.55 -3.14 10.49
C ILE A 111 12.45 -3.88 11.27
N PRO A 112 11.78 -3.23 12.23
CA PRO A 112 10.64 -3.82 12.91
C PRO A 112 9.51 -4.07 11.90
N TYR A 113 8.91 -5.26 11.97
CA TYR A 113 7.81 -5.63 11.10
C TYR A 113 6.70 -6.34 11.87
N GLN A 114 5.48 -6.21 11.37
CA GLN A 114 4.34 -7.02 11.76
C GLN A 114 3.95 -7.92 10.58
N GLU A 115 3.95 -9.22 10.82
CA GLU A 115 3.47 -10.20 9.85
C GLU A 115 1.94 -10.23 9.84
N THR A 116 1.39 -10.22 8.63
CA THR A 116 -0.04 -10.22 8.35
C THR A 116 -0.30 -11.01 7.07
N GLU A 117 -1.56 -11.22 6.74
CA GLU A 117 -1.96 -11.83 5.48
C GLU A 117 -3.03 -10.98 4.81
N GLN A 118 -3.04 -10.99 3.48
CA GLN A 118 -4.08 -10.33 2.68
C GLN A 118 -4.66 -11.30 1.66
N LYS A 119 -5.99 -11.34 1.59
CA LYS A 119 -6.68 -12.10 0.55
C LYS A 119 -6.80 -11.24 -0.71
N ILE A 120 -6.05 -11.60 -1.74
CA ILE A 120 -6.08 -10.95 -3.05
C ILE A 120 -6.89 -11.77 -4.05
N LYS A 121 -7.59 -11.10 -4.96
CA LYS A 121 -8.37 -11.75 -6.02
C LYS A 121 -7.57 -11.73 -7.32
N TYR A 122 -7.61 -12.81 -8.08
CA TYR A 122 -7.02 -12.89 -9.42
C TYR A 122 -8.10 -13.02 -10.50
N SER A 123 -9.27 -13.55 -10.14
CA SER A 123 -10.49 -13.56 -10.94
C SER A 123 -11.71 -13.47 -10.03
N LYS A 124 -12.92 -13.58 -10.59
CA LYS A 124 -14.16 -13.70 -9.78
C LYS A 124 -14.17 -14.97 -8.92
N GLU A 125 -13.51 -16.03 -9.39
CA GLU A 125 -13.53 -17.36 -8.78
C GLU A 125 -12.20 -17.73 -8.12
N SER A 126 -11.11 -17.02 -8.44
CA SER A 126 -9.79 -17.27 -7.86
C SER A 126 -9.36 -16.16 -6.90
N SER A 127 -9.02 -16.57 -5.68
CA SER A 127 -8.41 -15.72 -4.67
C SER A 127 -7.31 -16.46 -3.96
N LYS A 128 -6.29 -15.74 -3.51
CA LYS A 128 -5.12 -16.29 -2.82
C LYS A 128 -4.86 -15.48 -1.55
N VAL A 129 -4.45 -16.16 -0.49
CA VAL A 129 -3.92 -15.51 0.70
C VAL A 129 -2.42 -15.25 0.46
N THR A 130 -2.02 -14.01 0.65
CA THR A 130 -0.69 -13.50 0.34
C THR A 130 -0.04 -12.96 1.62
N PRO A 131 1.16 -13.43 1.99
CA PRO A 131 1.91 -12.88 3.12
C PRO A 131 2.18 -11.39 2.93
N CYS A 132 2.03 -10.65 4.03
CA CYS A 132 2.16 -9.21 4.06
C CYS A 132 2.96 -8.77 5.29
N TYR A 133 3.87 -7.83 5.11
CA TYR A 133 4.65 -7.25 6.20
C TYR A 133 4.32 -5.77 6.31
N GLU A 134 3.84 -5.36 7.48
CA GLU A 134 3.65 -3.95 7.81
C GLU A 134 4.89 -3.44 8.53
N ILE A 135 5.50 -2.40 7.98
CA ILE A 135 6.75 -1.82 8.49
C ILE A 135 6.63 -0.30 8.58
N THR A 136 7.48 0.31 9.39
CA THR A 136 7.72 1.75 9.35
C THR A 136 9.11 2.01 8.80
N PHE A 137 9.19 2.82 7.74
CA PHE A 137 10.45 3.19 7.10
C PHE A 137 10.44 4.71 6.86
N ALA A 138 11.48 5.40 7.33
CA ALA A 138 11.58 6.86 7.26
C ALA A 138 10.30 7.59 7.75
N GLU A 139 9.76 7.16 8.91
CA GLU A 139 8.53 7.69 9.53
C GLU A 139 7.22 7.43 8.75
N GLN A 140 7.28 6.70 7.63
CA GLN A 140 6.12 6.36 6.82
C GLN A 140 5.75 4.88 6.99
N GLU A 141 4.45 4.60 7.03
CA GLU A 141 3.93 3.23 7.07
C GLU A 141 3.96 2.60 5.68
N PHE A 142 4.51 1.39 5.59
CA PHE A 142 4.55 0.59 4.38
C PHE A 142 3.87 -0.75 4.59
N ARG A 143 3.18 -1.21 3.56
CA ARG A 143 2.67 -2.58 3.44
C ARG A 143 3.41 -3.28 2.31
N LEU A 144 4.19 -4.30 2.65
CA LEU A 144 4.93 -5.12 1.71
C LEU A 144 4.15 -6.40 1.42
N MET A 145 3.54 -6.51 0.25
CA MET A 145 2.84 -7.72 -0.19
C MET A 145 3.79 -8.61 -0.98
N ILE A 146 3.90 -9.87 -0.58
CA ILE A 146 4.95 -10.77 -1.06
C ILE A 146 4.40 -11.75 -2.10
N PHE A 147 4.94 -11.69 -3.30
CA PHE A 147 4.55 -12.52 -4.43
C PHE A 147 5.70 -13.42 -4.85
N SER A 148 5.38 -14.60 -5.38
CA SER A 148 6.36 -15.41 -6.10
C SER A 148 6.74 -14.77 -7.43
N LEU A 149 7.91 -15.12 -7.97
CA LEU A 149 8.36 -14.62 -9.28
C LEU A 149 7.38 -14.94 -10.43
N VAL A 150 6.62 -16.03 -10.34
CA VAL A 150 5.62 -16.43 -11.35
C VAL A 150 4.44 -15.46 -11.36
N GLU A 151 4.02 -14.99 -10.18
CA GLU A 151 2.91 -14.05 -9.99
C GLU A 151 3.22 -12.63 -10.47
N ARG A 152 4.46 -12.36 -10.90
CA ARG A 152 4.82 -11.09 -11.52
C ARG A 152 4.04 -10.84 -12.81
N ARG A 153 3.77 -11.89 -13.59
CA ARG A 153 3.05 -11.77 -14.87
C ARG A 153 1.54 -11.63 -14.71
N GLN A 154 1.00 -12.01 -13.55
CA GLN A 154 -0.42 -11.95 -13.28
C GLN A 154 -0.69 -10.90 -12.20
N ALA A 155 -1.17 -9.73 -12.62
CA ALA A 155 -1.61 -8.73 -11.65
C ALA A 155 -2.93 -9.19 -10.99
N PRO A 156 -3.04 -9.15 -9.65
CA PRO A 156 -4.33 -9.37 -8.98
C PRO A 156 -5.31 -8.28 -9.40
N LEU A 157 -6.59 -8.56 -9.25
CA LEU A 157 -7.65 -7.58 -9.46
C LEU A 157 -7.65 -6.56 -8.32
N SER A 158 -7.76 -5.30 -8.71
CA SER A 158 -7.94 -4.18 -7.80
C SER A 158 -9.26 -4.32 -7.06
N THR A 159 -9.23 -4.04 -5.75
CA THR A 159 -10.43 -4.02 -4.89
C THR A 159 -11.35 -2.84 -5.19
N ILE A 160 -10.89 -1.89 -6.01
CA ILE A 160 -11.61 -0.66 -6.33
C ILE A 160 -12.46 -0.82 -7.59
N ASP A 161 -11.86 -1.23 -8.71
CA ASP A 161 -12.50 -1.26 -10.02
C ASP A 161 -12.64 -2.67 -10.63
N GLY A 162 -12.11 -3.70 -9.95
CA GLY A 162 -12.11 -5.07 -10.43
C GLY A 162 -11.23 -5.31 -11.66
N LYS A 163 -10.45 -4.32 -12.10
CA LYS A 163 -9.48 -4.45 -13.20
C LYS A 163 -8.14 -4.94 -12.67
N PRO A 164 -7.23 -5.45 -13.53
CA PRO A 164 -5.87 -5.78 -13.11
C PRO A 164 -5.21 -4.57 -12.42
N MET A 165 -4.69 -4.77 -11.21
CA MET A 165 -4.06 -3.72 -10.41
C MET A 165 -2.95 -3.05 -11.21
N ARG A 166 -3.01 -1.72 -11.27
CA ARG A 166 -1.93 -0.92 -11.83
C ARG A 166 -0.70 -1.05 -10.91
N ARG A 167 0.41 -1.47 -11.50
CA ARG A 167 1.73 -1.59 -10.86
C ARG A 167 2.66 -0.58 -11.52
N MET A 168 3.35 0.24 -10.73
CA MET A 168 4.37 1.16 -11.23
C MET A 168 5.75 0.71 -10.77
N ASP A 169 6.66 0.54 -11.73
CA ASP A 169 8.05 0.24 -11.43
C ASP A 169 8.82 1.49 -10.99
N LEU A 170 10.05 1.30 -10.51
CA LEU A 170 10.91 2.37 -10.01
C LEU A 170 11.06 3.52 -11.02
N LYS A 171 11.25 3.18 -12.30
CA LYS A 171 11.43 4.18 -13.38
C LYS A 171 10.15 4.99 -13.58
N SER A 172 8.99 4.33 -13.57
CA SER A 172 7.70 4.99 -13.71
C SER A 172 7.41 5.92 -12.53
N VAL A 173 7.77 5.51 -11.31
CA VAL A 173 7.63 6.37 -10.12
C VAL A 173 8.54 7.59 -10.22
N ALA A 174 9.80 7.41 -10.59
CA ALA A 174 10.74 8.53 -10.78
C ALA A 174 10.24 9.54 -11.83
N ASN A 175 9.72 9.04 -12.97
CA ASN A 175 9.11 9.89 -14.00
C ASN A 175 7.89 10.64 -13.46
N MET A 176 7.02 9.98 -12.69
CA MET A 176 5.84 10.61 -12.10
C MET A 176 6.23 11.72 -11.13
N ILE A 177 7.25 11.52 -10.29
CA ILE A 177 7.77 12.56 -9.40
C ILE A 177 8.20 13.78 -10.22
N GLN A 178 8.96 13.57 -11.31
CA GLN A 178 9.45 14.65 -12.16
C GLN A 178 8.34 15.45 -12.85
N CYS A 179 7.32 14.77 -13.38
CA CYS A 179 6.16 15.43 -13.99
C CYS A 179 5.38 16.24 -12.95
N ASN A 180 5.15 15.65 -11.77
CA ASN A 180 4.31 16.24 -10.75
C ASN A 180 5.00 17.41 -10.02
N SER A 181 6.35 17.44 -9.98
CA SER A 181 7.11 18.60 -9.53
C SER A 181 7.06 19.76 -10.51
N ALA A 182 7.08 19.49 -11.82
CA ALA A 182 7.03 20.54 -12.85
C ALA A 182 5.68 21.28 -12.88
N GLU A 183 4.59 20.61 -12.47
CA GLU A 183 3.25 21.22 -12.35
C GLU A 183 3.07 22.08 -11.09
N SER A 184 3.94 21.94 -10.09
CA SER A 184 3.86 22.72 -8.84
C SER A 184 4.61 24.06 -8.90
N ASP A 185 5.45 24.26 -9.91
CA ASP A 185 6.26 25.47 -10.11
C ASP A 185 5.58 26.53 -10.99
N TYR A 186 4.31 26.30 -11.38
CA TYR A 186 3.44 27.21 -12.14
C TYR A 186 2.24 27.65 -11.32
#